data_AF-A0A9C8ADT8-F1
#
_entry.id   AF-A0A9C8ADT8-F1
#
_cell.length_a   1.000
_cell.length_b   1.000
_cell.length_c   1.000
_cell.angle_alpha   90.00
_cell.angle_beta   90.00
_cell.angle_gamma   90.00
#
_symmetry.space_group_name_H-M   'P 1'
#
loop_
_entity.id
_entity.type
_entity.pdbx_description
1 polymer ?
#
loop_
_entity_poly.entity_id
_entity_poly.type
_entity_poly.pdbx_seq_one_letter_code
_entity_poly.pdbx_strand_id
1 'polypeptide(L)'
;MALPRPYSLDKFGQALPEFVVPDNTDERNLKSAIYQELKRIHRAFPSFKELLSQPAETVELDHIRDYVTQHDDDGDIRTKYLAVKTANIYTKFPNHDVTGLCLVDLPGLEAAQGHEKKLVASFEQEVDAVILLKKPSPEGDNWISDDFKVIDLINDAVREIELSNWLFILLNELKLGDNNNEKMIHRLMENPPKTYSSKPILLKANCIDASEVDEQVFSVVLKHVERNLQSTDRQYVSALAHKMPTILDTLNSVLKPAYESLKQNGNVDMEEYWFLFSKFMKDLRGELEQLVRWVQEEFTFEEGFKQTVYEVCDMAQQDPPIPTPDELKNQYWQQGGWPAVLQPQLNQLRAYITQYLAKHLDTYLKERVDEVLRRVLARMFPHSLQNVLEQEEADADPRNIIIALQKVVDKVKYPQLHDSFEYIVKFDFSYHSLFHFRVRREMWRLDTYETETMAELMHGGTAKNVKETAAQINNGLDQFYKETVYDVRKKLSEEMQTDPGDAIFALVEELKDRLARASGIEDEWRQFLYPLRGQVWADKFGAIAQDIALRTQWQNAIDEAIKTAKQVHEDFSGMV
;
A
#
# COMPACT_ATOMS: atom_id res chain seq x y z
N MET A 1 37.32 22.17 -23.17
CA MET A 1 35.93 22.37 -22.71
C MET A 1 35.04 21.41 -23.46
N ALA A 2 34.34 20.51 -22.77
CA ALA A 2 33.36 19.63 -23.41
C ALA A 2 32.20 20.48 -23.92
N LEU A 3 31.93 20.43 -25.23
CA LEU A 3 30.81 21.15 -25.83
C LEU A 3 29.51 20.58 -25.23
N PRO A 4 28.58 21.43 -24.74
CA PRO A 4 27.33 20.95 -24.18
C PRO A 4 26.52 20.23 -25.26
N ARG A 5 26.13 18.99 -24.99
CA ARG A 5 25.27 18.20 -25.88
C ARG A 5 23.91 18.89 -26.00
N PRO A 6 23.37 19.11 -27.21
CA PRO A 6 22.03 19.66 -27.37
C PRO A 6 21.00 18.70 -26.76
N TYR A 7 20.05 19.26 -26.00
CA TYR A 7 19.00 18.51 -25.29
C TYR A 7 17.63 18.57 -25.97
N SER A 8 17.51 19.27 -27.11
CA SER A 8 16.30 19.31 -27.92
C SER A 8 16.64 19.47 -29.40
N LEU A 9 15.70 19.09 -30.28
CA LEU A 9 15.82 19.25 -31.73
C LEU A 9 15.98 20.72 -32.14
N ASP A 10 15.30 21.64 -31.45
CA ASP A 10 15.44 23.07 -31.71
C ASP A 10 16.82 23.60 -31.34
N LYS A 11 17.42 23.09 -30.26
CA LYS A 11 18.82 23.40 -29.92
C LYS A 11 19.81 22.76 -30.88
N PHE A 12 19.52 21.55 -31.37
CA PHE A 12 20.36 20.91 -32.38
C PHE A 12 20.39 21.71 -33.69
N GLY A 13 19.29 22.34 -34.08
CA GLY A 13 19.23 23.18 -35.30
C GLY A 13 19.94 24.54 -35.20
N GLN A 14 20.52 24.89 -34.06
CA GLN A 14 21.32 26.11 -33.89
C GLN A 14 22.74 25.91 -34.43
N ALA A 15 23.44 27.00 -34.75
CA ALA A 15 24.79 26.93 -35.33
C ALA A 15 25.74 26.01 -34.51
N LEU A 16 26.34 25.04 -35.20
CA LEU A 16 27.33 24.16 -34.59
C LEU A 16 28.54 24.97 -34.09
N PRO A 17 29.03 24.70 -32.87
CA PRO A 17 30.22 25.35 -32.33
C PRO A 17 31.47 24.96 -33.12
N GLU A 18 32.42 25.87 -33.30
CA GLU A 18 33.68 25.56 -33.99
C GLU A 18 34.45 24.43 -33.30
N PHE A 19 34.93 23.48 -34.10
CA PHE A 19 35.74 22.37 -33.60
C PHE A 19 37.20 22.79 -33.48
N VAL A 20 37.66 22.93 -32.23
CA VAL A 20 39.07 23.11 -31.91
C VAL A 20 39.69 21.75 -31.69
N VAL A 21 40.71 21.43 -32.48
CA VAL A 21 41.42 20.16 -32.37
C VAL A 21 42.18 20.12 -31.04
N PRO A 22 42.01 19.08 -30.20
CA PRO A 22 42.82 18.92 -29.00
C PRO A 22 44.28 18.64 -29.37
N ASP A 23 45.22 19.44 -28.88
CA ASP A 23 46.64 19.13 -28.94
C ASP A 23 46.93 17.89 -28.07
N ASN A 24 47.65 16.90 -28.61
CA ASN A 24 47.99 15.59 -28.01
C ASN A 24 46.89 14.51 -27.91
N THR A 25 46.28 14.10 -29.03
CA THR A 25 45.63 12.76 -29.09
C THR A 25 45.93 12.05 -30.42
N ASP A 26 46.19 10.74 -30.35
CA ASP A 26 46.43 9.85 -31.51
C ASP A 26 45.21 9.75 -32.46
N GLU A 27 44.07 10.31 -32.06
CA GLU A 27 42.79 10.27 -32.79
C GLU A 27 42.41 11.61 -33.48
N ARG A 28 43.35 12.55 -33.63
CA ARG A 28 43.08 13.88 -34.23
C ARG A 28 42.33 13.82 -35.56
N ASN A 29 42.75 12.92 -36.45
CA ASN A 29 42.15 12.75 -37.78
C ASN A 29 40.73 12.15 -37.69
N LEU A 30 40.54 11.16 -36.82
CA LEU A 30 39.23 10.53 -36.59
C LEU A 30 38.21 11.56 -36.06
N LYS A 31 38.59 12.34 -35.04
CA LYS A 31 37.71 13.37 -34.47
C LYS A 31 37.36 14.47 -35.47
N SER A 32 38.32 14.83 -36.34
CA SER A 32 38.07 15.75 -37.46
C SER A 32 37.05 15.17 -38.45
N ALA A 33 37.21 13.91 -38.85
CA ALA A 33 36.27 13.23 -39.74
C ALA A 33 34.86 13.13 -39.14
N ILE A 34 34.73 12.73 -37.87
CA ILE A 34 33.44 12.68 -37.14
C ILE A 34 32.76 14.04 -37.13
N TYR A 35 33.51 15.11 -36.86
CA TYR A 35 32.94 16.44 -36.81
C TYR A 35 32.52 16.98 -38.20
N GLN A 36 33.23 16.60 -39.27
CA GLN A 36 32.79 16.89 -40.64
C GLN A 36 31.51 16.15 -40.99
N GLU A 37 31.37 14.90 -40.54
CA GLU A 37 30.14 14.13 -40.73
C GLU A 37 28.96 14.74 -39.95
N LEU A 38 29.20 15.19 -38.71
CA LEU A 38 28.21 15.94 -37.94
C LEU A 38 27.78 17.23 -38.66
N LYS A 39 28.73 17.97 -39.27
CA LYS A 39 28.40 19.14 -40.10
C LYS A 39 27.54 18.79 -41.30
N ARG A 40 27.79 17.66 -41.96
CA ARG A 40 26.98 17.17 -43.08
C ARG A 40 25.55 16.89 -42.63
N ILE A 41 25.38 16.14 -41.54
CA ILE A 41 24.06 15.82 -40.95
C ILE A 41 23.33 17.09 -40.52
N HIS A 42 24.02 18.00 -39.83
CA HIS A 42 23.43 19.26 -39.36
C HIS A 42 22.98 20.16 -40.51
N ARG A 43 23.73 20.22 -41.62
CA ARG A 43 23.30 20.96 -42.83
C ARG A 43 22.04 20.35 -43.45
N ALA A 44 21.92 19.02 -43.41
CA ALA A 44 20.74 18.30 -43.90
C ALA A 44 19.55 18.36 -42.92
N PHE A 45 19.76 18.74 -41.66
CA PHE A 45 18.72 18.71 -40.61
C PHE A 45 17.36 19.29 -41.01
N PRO A 46 17.27 20.46 -41.70
CA PRO A 46 15.97 21.00 -42.10
C PRO A 46 15.15 20.09 -43.02
N SER A 47 15.78 19.21 -43.82
CA SER A 47 15.08 18.36 -44.79
C SER A 47 14.49 17.08 -44.19
N PHE A 48 14.85 16.71 -42.97
CA PHE A 48 14.31 15.53 -42.28
C PHE A 48 13.78 15.82 -40.86
N LYS A 49 13.91 17.06 -40.36
CA LYS A 49 13.47 17.45 -39.00
C LYS A 49 12.03 17.05 -38.70
N GLU A 50 11.12 17.22 -39.65
CA GLU A 50 9.69 16.96 -39.47
C GLU A 50 9.36 15.46 -39.30
N LEU A 51 10.26 14.58 -39.77
CA LEU A 51 10.15 13.14 -39.63
C LEU A 51 10.64 12.66 -38.25
N LEU A 52 11.38 13.48 -37.51
CA LEU A 52 11.85 13.15 -36.17
C LEU A 52 10.72 13.28 -35.16
N SER A 53 10.66 12.36 -34.19
CA SER A 53 9.66 12.34 -33.11
C SER A 53 8.20 12.13 -33.57
N GLN A 54 7.99 11.66 -34.79
CA GLN A 54 6.69 11.17 -35.26
C GLN A 54 6.47 9.71 -34.85
N PRO A 55 5.20 9.25 -34.76
CA PRO A 55 4.88 7.83 -34.73
C PRO A 55 5.48 7.09 -35.93
N ALA A 56 5.66 5.78 -35.81
CA ALA A 56 6.15 4.96 -36.93
C ALA A 56 5.21 5.10 -38.14
N GLU A 57 5.79 5.37 -39.31
CA GLU A 57 5.07 5.48 -40.57
C GLU A 57 5.05 4.11 -41.27
N THR A 58 3.89 3.70 -41.77
CA THR A 58 3.77 2.54 -42.65
C THR A 58 3.79 3.01 -44.10
N VAL A 59 4.72 2.51 -44.88
CA VAL A 59 4.89 2.83 -46.31
C VAL A 59 4.79 1.57 -47.16
N GLU A 60 4.37 1.72 -48.41
CA GLU A 60 4.40 0.62 -49.39
C GLU A 60 5.85 0.23 -49.72
N LEU A 61 6.05 -1.05 -50.09
CA LEU A 61 7.37 -1.66 -50.29
C LEU A 61 8.24 -0.93 -51.34
N ASP A 62 7.61 -0.38 -52.38
CA ASP A 62 8.25 0.42 -53.43
C ASP A 62 8.81 1.75 -52.92
N HIS A 63 8.21 2.33 -51.88
CA HIS A 63 8.63 3.60 -51.28
C HIS A 63 9.69 3.44 -50.19
N ILE A 64 9.98 2.22 -49.72
CA ILE A 64 10.97 1.99 -48.65
C ILE A 64 12.35 2.54 -49.01
N ARG A 65 12.76 2.44 -50.30
CA ARG A 65 14.06 2.92 -50.76
C ARG A 65 14.27 4.40 -50.42
N ASP A 66 13.22 5.22 -50.44
CA ASP A 66 13.29 6.65 -50.14
C ASP A 66 13.72 6.93 -48.69
N TYR A 67 13.51 5.97 -47.79
CA TYR A 67 13.78 6.08 -46.38
C TYR A 67 15.05 5.35 -45.94
N VAL A 68 15.55 4.37 -46.70
CA VAL A 68 16.71 3.55 -46.28
C VAL A 68 17.97 3.74 -47.13
N THR A 69 17.87 4.43 -48.27
CA THR A 69 19.02 4.67 -49.17
C THR A 69 19.55 6.11 -49.08
N GLN A 70 20.84 6.29 -49.43
CA GLN A 70 21.51 7.59 -49.41
C GLN A 70 21.42 8.34 -50.75
N HIS A 71 21.10 7.64 -51.84
CA HIS A 71 20.96 8.21 -53.17
C HIS A 71 19.73 7.62 -53.88
N ASP A 72 19.11 8.36 -54.78
CA ASP A 72 18.14 7.80 -55.72
C ASP A 72 18.81 7.14 -56.93
N ASP A 73 17.99 6.61 -57.84
CA ASP A 73 18.46 5.91 -59.03
C ASP A 73 19.17 6.84 -60.03
N ASP A 74 18.96 8.16 -59.93
CA ASP A 74 19.62 9.20 -60.72
C ASP A 74 20.91 9.73 -60.05
N GLY A 75 21.19 9.30 -58.81
CA GLY A 75 22.38 9.66 -58.04
C GLY A 75 22.23 10.89 -57.15
N ASP A 76 21.03 11.43 -57.01
CA ASP A 76 20.76 12.57 -56.12
C ASP A 76 20.73 12.16 -54.65
N ILE A 77 21.25 13.02 -53.78
CA ILE A 77 21.43 12.74 -52.35
C ILE A 77 20.08 12.73 -51.62
N ARG A 78 19.80 11.65 -50.91
CA ARG A 78 18.65 11.48 -50.01
C ARG A 78 19.04 11.78 -48.57
N THR A 79 18.12 12.35 -47.80
CA THR A 79 18.37 12.71 -46.39
C THR A 79 17.36 12.11 -45.41
N LYS A 80 16.23 11.57 -45.89
CA LYS A 80 15.18 10.97 -45.05
C LYS A 80 15.71 9.85 -44.17
N TYR A 81 16.69 9.08 -44.65
CA TYR A 81 17.32 8.00 -43.89
C TYR A 81 17.94 8.45 -42.57
N LEU A 82 18.31 9.74 -42.43
CA LEU A 82 18.83 10.30 -41.18
C LEU A 82 17.77 10.41 -40.08
N ALA A 83 16.48 10.34 -40.42
CA ALA A 83 15.38 10.30 -39.46
C ALA A 83 14.93 8.88 -39.08
N VAL A 84 15.43 7.86 -39.78
CA VAL A 84 14.98 6.47 -39.58
C VAL A 84 15.75 5.83 -38.43
N LYS A 85 15.04 5.48 -37.35
CA LYS A 85 15.61 4.70 -36.24
C LYS A 85 15.73 3.21 -36.59
N THR A 86 14.67 2.66 -37.18
CA THR A 86 14.51 1.24 -37.55
C THR A 86 13.52 1.15 -38.70
N ALA A 87 13.78 0.28 -39.68
CA ALA A 87 12.85 -0.05 -40.76
C ALA A 87 12.45 -1.52 -40.63
N ASN A 88 11.18 -1.79 -40.32
CA ASN A 88 10.66 -3.16 -40.23
C ASN A 88 9.98 -3.51 -41.55
N ILE A 89 10.58 -4.42 -42.32
CA ILE A 89 10.09 -4.82 -43.64
C ILE A 89 9.37 -6.16 -43.50
N TYR A 90 8.07 -6.16 -43.73
CA TYR A 90 7.25 -7.37 -43.68
C TYR A 90 6.98 -7.86 -45.10
N THR A 91 7.53 -9.03 -45.43
CA THR A 91 7.27 -9.71 -46.70
C THR A 91 7.01 -11.18 -46.45
N LYS A 92 6.25 -11.83 -47.34
CA LYS A 92 6.11 -13.28 -47.32
C LYS A 92 7.43 -13.89 -47.79
N PHE A 93 7.93 -14.88 -47.05
CA PHE A 93 9.06 -15.68 -47.52
C PHE A 93 8.65 -16.44 -48.79
N PRO A 94 9.45 -16.38 -49.87
CA PRO A 94 9.20 -17.21 -51.04
C PRO A 94 9.29 -18.69 -50.65
N ASN A 95 8.40 -19.52 -51.21
CA ASN A 95 8.48 -20.99 -51.18
C ASN A 95 8.41 -21.72 -49.82
N HIS A 96 8.09 -21.04 -48.72
CA HIS A 96 8.05 -21.66 -47.39
C HIS A 96 6.86 -21.19 -46.54
N ASP A 97 6.25 -22.11 -45.78
CA ASP A 97 5.19 -21.84 -44.81
C ASP A 97 5.81 -21.57 -43.42
N VAL A 98 6.66 -20.54 -43.33
CA VAL A 98 7.37 -20.20 -42.10
C VAL A 98 6.87 -18.86 -41.56
N THR A 99 6.39 -18.89 -40.32
CA THR A 99 5.97 -17.71 -39.56
C THR A 99 6.97 -17.42 -38.45
N GLY A 100 7.37 -16.16 -38.28
CA GLY A 100 8.24 -15.74 -37.16
C GLY A 100 9.73 -15.66 -37.48
N LEU A 101 10.14 -15.79 -38.75
CA LEU A 101 11.51 -15.46 -39.16
C LEU A 101 11.67 -13.95 -39.35
N CYS A 102 12.77 -13.42 -38.82
CA CYS A 102 13.19 -12.04 -39.01
C CYS A 102 14.62 -12.04 -39.58
N LEU A 103 14.86 -11.23 -40.62
CA LEU A 103 16.21 -10.93 -41.08
C LEU A 103 16.58 -9.55 -40.57
N VAL A 104 17.61 -9.50 -39.73
CA VAL A 104 18.14 -8.25 -39.19
C VAL A 104 19.35 -7.85 -40.02
N ASP A 105 19.20 -6.82 -40.85
CA ASP A 105 20.32 -6.24 -41.58
C ASP A 105 21.15 -5.37 -40.62
N LEU A 106 22.41 -5.76 -40.40
CA LEU A 106 23.31 -5.10 -39.48
C LEU A 106 24.36 -4.30 -40.26
N PRO A 107 24.72 -3.09 -39.78
CA PRO A 107 25.75 -2.30 -40.44
C PRO A 107 27.09 -3.04 -40.46
N GLY A 108 27.79 -3.03 -41.61
CA GLY A 108 29.14 -3.58 -41.72
C GLY A 108 30.16 -2.85 -40.82
N LEU A 109 31.31 -3.48 -40.52
CA LEU A 109 32.25 -2.92 -39.52
C LEU A 109 32.78 -1.52 -39.87
N GLU A 110 32.94 -1.22 -41.15
CA GLU A 110 33.39 0.08 -41.62
C GLU A 110 32.43 1.20 -41.17
N ALA A 111 31.13 0.89 -41.05
CA ALA A 111 30.11 1.78 -40.52
C ALA A 111 29.91 1.63 -38.99
N ALA A 112 30.41 0.56 -38.39
CA ALA A 112 30.28 0.28 -36.96
C ALA A 112 31.43 0.83 -36.10
N GLN A 113 32.48 1.42 -36.67
CA GLN A 113 33.54 2.09 -35.91
C GLN A 113 32.95 3.16 -34.98
N GLY A 114 33.06 2.94 -33.66
CA GLY A 114 32.46 3.79 -32.62
C GLY A 114 31.04 3.41 -32.19
N HIS A 115 30.41 2.41 -32.82
CA HIS A 115 29.09 1.85 -32.50
C HIS A 115 29.11 0.35 -32.17
N GLU A 116 30.29 -0.22 -31.90
CA GLU A 116 30.52 -1.64 -31.58
C GLU A 116 29.58 -2.17 -30.49
N LYS A 117 29.29 -1.38 -29.45
CA LYS A 117 28.35 -1.76 -28.38
C LYS A 117 26.93 -2.03 -28.87
N LYS A 118 26.48 -1.29 -29.89
CA LYS A 118 25.14 -1.50 -30.48
C LYS A 118 25.12 -2.79 -31.29
N LEU A 119 26.19 -3.07 -32.03
CA LEU A 119 26.34 -4.31 -32.79
C LEU A 119 26.37 -5.54 -31.87
N VAL A 120 27.13 -5.47 -30.77
CA VAL A 120 27.20 -6.52 -29.74
C VAL A 120 25.83 -6.74 -29.08
N ALA A 121 25.12 -5.67 -28.71
CA ALA A 121 23.78 -5.80 -28.13
C ALA A 121 22.77 -6.48 -29.09
N SER A 122 22.83 -6.18 -30.40
CA SER A 122 22.00 -6.88 -31.38
C SER A 122 22.36 -8.37 -31.48
N PHE A 123 23.64 -8.75 -31.39
CA PHE A 123 24.04 -10.15 -31.30
C PHE A 123 23.56 -10.84 -30.02
N GLU A 124 23.59 -10.15 -28.88
CA GLU A 124 23.16 -10.71 -27.58
C GLU A 124 21.65 -10.93 -27.46
N GLN A 125 20.82 -10.10 -28.13
CA GLN A 125 19.39 -9.97 -27.80
C GLN A 125 18.43 -10.11 -28.99
N GLU A 126 18.90 -9.96 -30.24
CA GLU A 126 17.99 -9.81 -31.40
C GLU A 126 18.08 -10.94 -32.43
N VAL A 127 19.10 -11.80 -32.39
CA VAL A 127 19.34 -12.82 -33.43
C VAL A 127 19.68 -14.19 -32.85
N ASP A 128 19.22 -15.26 -33.50
CA ASP A 128 19.54 -16.66 -33.13
C ASP A 128 20.69 -17.26 -33.98
N ALA A 129 21.03 -16.60 -35.09
CA ALA A 129 22.09 -16.99 -36.00
C ALA A 129 22.59 -15.76 -36.78
N VAL A 130 23.84 -15.79 -37.23
CA VAL A 130 24.49 -14.73 -37.99
C VAL A 130 25.02 -15.26 -39.31
N ILE A 131 24.70 -14.58 -40.41
CA ILE A 131 25.26 -14.82 -41.74
C ILE A 131 26.23 -13.69 -42.06
N LEU A 132 27.53 -13.99 -42.06
CA LEU A 132 28.58 -13.07 -42.49
C LEU A 132 28.83 -13.22 -43.99
N LEU A 133 28.46 -12.21 -44.77
CA LEU A 133 28.69 -12.18 -46.21
C LEU A 133 30.11 -11.68 -46.53
N LYS A 134 30.92 -12.49 -47.23
CA LYS A 134 32.21 -12.09 -47.80
C LYS A 134 32.17 -12.26 -49.31
N LYS A 135 32.61 -11.24 -50.04
CA LYS A 135 32.80 -11.29 -51.51
C LYS A 135 34.30 -11.38 -51.81
N PRO A 136 34.85 -12.55 -52.15
CA PRO A 136 36.27 -12.68 -52.42
C PRO A 136 36.68 -11.98 -53.73
N SER A 137 37.83 -11.32 -53.70
CA SER A 137 38.43 -10.70 -54.90
C SER A 137 38.95 -11.76 -55.89
N PRO A 138 38.69 -11.61 -57.21
CA PRO A 138 39.28 -12.46 -58.26
C PRO A 138 40.82 -12.42 -58.30
N GLU A 139 41.41 -11.27 -57.95
CA GLU A 139 42.85 -10.99 -58.11
C GLU A 139 43.71 -11.56 -56.96
N GLY A 140 43.07 -11.98 -55.86
CA GLY A 140 43.76 -12.42 -54.66
C GLY A 140 43.05 -11.95 -53.40
N ASP A 141 42.58 -12.87 -52.56
CA ASP A 141 42.00 -12.57 -51.25
C ASP A 141 42.44 -13.62 -50.21
N ASN A 142 42.40 -13.26 -48.93
CA ASN A 142 42.66 -14.12 -47.79
C ASN A 142 41.78 -13.68 -46.62
N TRP A 143 41.77 -14.45 -45.54
CA TRP A 143 41.23 -13.95 -44.27
C TRP A 143 42.10 -12.81 -43.76
N ILE A 144 41.51 -11.63 -43.63
CA ILE A 144 42.17 -10.39 -43.20
C ILE A 144 41.82 -10.05 -41.75
N SER A 145 42.54 -9.09 -41.15
CA SER A 145 42.34 -8.70 -39.75
C SER A 145 40.89 -8.31 -39.44
N ASP A 146 40.19 -7.70 -40.38
CA ASP A 146 38.81 -7.26 -40.16
C ASP A 146 37.83 -8.43 -40.13
N ASP A 147 38.09 -9.51 -40.89
CA ASP A 147 37.29 -10.76 -40.79
C ASP A 147 37.39 -11.33 -39.36
N PHE A 148 38.60 -11.38 -38.79
CA PHE A 148 38.81 -11.90 -37.44
C PHE A 148 38.16 -11.02 -36.36
N LYS A 149 38.17 -9.69 -36.51
CA LYS A 149 37.48 -8.79 -35.58
C LYS A 149 35.98 -9.05 -35.52
N VAL A 150 35.33 -9.34 -36.65
CA VAL A 150 33.91 -9.71 -36.66
C VAL A 150 33.68 -11.00 -35.91
N ILE A 151 34.50 -12.00 -36.21
CA ILE A 151 34.36 -13.31 -35.61
C ILE A 151 34.55 -13.22 -34.09
N ASP A 152 35.54 -12.44 -33.63
CA ASP A 152 35.77 -12.19 -32.21
C ASP A 152 34.60 -11.43 -31.58
N LEU A 153 34.05 -10.40 -32.24
CA LEU A 153 32.87 -9.66 -31.75
C LEU A 153 31.65 -10.56 -31.57
N ILE A 154 31.38 -11.45 -32.54
CA ILE A 154 30.27 -12.41 -32.47
C ILE A 154 30.50 -13.41 -31.34
N ASN A 155 31.72 -13.95 -31.25
CA ASN A 155 32.08 -14.92 -30.22
C ASN A 155 32.07 -14.31 -28.80
N ASP A 156 32.41 -13.03 -28.66
CA ASP A 156 32.39 -12.32 -27.39
C ASP A 156 31.00 -11.90 -26.95
N ALA A 157 30.09 -11.63 -27.89
CA ALA A 157 28.69 -11.32 -27.60
C ALA A 157 28.00 -12.51 -26.91
N VAL A 158 28.22 -13.74 -27.38
CA VAL A 158 27.59 -14.93 -26.81
C VAL A 158 28.59 -16.06 -26.61
N ARG A 159 29.45 -15.90 -25.59
CA ARG A 159 30.55 -16.82 -25.26
C ARG A 159 30.09 -18.21 -24.84
N GLU A 160 28.84 -18.32 -24.40
CA GLU A 160 28.24 -19.54 -23.90
C GLU A 160 27.86 -20.53 -25.01
N ILE A 161 27.78 -20.08 -26.26
CA ILE A 161 27.36 -20.86 -27.43
C ILE A 161 28.53 -21.09 -28.38
N GLU A 162 28.61 -22.29 -28.94
CA GLU A 162 29.63 -22.62 -29.94
C GLU A 162 29.40 -21.88 -31.27
N LEU A 163 30.46 -21.32 -31.86
CA LEU A 163 30.38 -20.58 -33.13
C LEU A 163 29.76 -21.40 -34.26
N SER A 164 29.98 -22.71 -34.29
CA SER A 164 29.38 -23.62 -35.28
C SER A 164 27.85 -23.68 -35.25
N ASN A 165 27.23 -23.30 -34.13
CA ASN A 165 25.77 -23.32 -33.99
C ASN A 165 25.12 -21.96 -34.32
N TRP A 166 25.94 -20.91 -34.47
CA TRP A 166 25.46 -19.53 -34.59
C TRP A 166 26.01 -18.82 -35.84
N LEU A 167 27.27 -19.05 -36.23
CA LEU A 167 27.97 -18.30 -37.28
C LEU A 167 28.09 -19.07 -38.60
N PHE A 168 27.49 -18.51 -39.64
CA PHE A 168 27.59 -18.94 -41.03
C PHE A 168 28.36 -17.89 -41.83
N ILE A 169 29.39 -18.28 -42.56
CA ILE A 169 30.14 -17.38 -43.43
C ILE A 169 29.79 -17.72 -44.88
N LEU A 170 29.12 -16.79 -45.58
CA LEU A 170 28.71 -16.94 -46.97
C LEU A 170 29.74 -16.31 -47.90
N LEU A 171 30.36 -17.14 -48.74
CA LEU A 171 31.25 -16.70 -49.81
C LEU A 171 30.44 -16.47 -51.10
N ASN A 172 30.34 -15.22 -51.53
CA ASN A 172 29.57 -14.84 -52.72
C ASN A 172 30.30 -15.21 -54.02
N GLU A 173 29.70 -16.11 -54.81
CA GLU A 173 30.25 -16.65 -56.06
C GLU A 173 29.81 -15.85 -57.29
N LEU A 174 30.78 -15.39 -58.07
CA LEU A 174 30.56 -14.70 -59.34
C LEU A 174 31.22 -15.51 -60.45
N LYS A 175 30.48 -15.83 -61.52
CA LYS A 175 30.91 -16.73 -62.61
C LYS A 175 31.20 -16.01 -63.94
N LEU A 176 31.16 -14.68 -63.98
CA LEU A 176 31.16 -13.90 -65.23
C LEU A 176 32.35 -12.93 -65.34
N GLY A 177 33.06 -13.02 -66.48
CA GLY A 177 34.12 -12.07 -66.88
C GLY A 177 35.32 -11.99 -65.93
N ASP A 178 35.95 -10.81 -65.85
CA ASP A 178 37.06 -10.53 -64.93
C ASP A 178 36.66 -10.60 -63.45
N ASN A 179 35.36 -10.73 -63.15
CA ASN A 179 34.82 -10.91 -61.80
C ASN A 179 34.72 -12.38 -61.38
N ASN A 180 35.17 -13.35 -62.18
CA ASN A 180 35.13 -14.77 -61.80
C ASN A 180 36.06 -15.06 -60.60
N ASN A 181 35.47 -15.42 -59.47
CA ASN A 181 36.18 -15.64 -58.20
C ASN A 181 36.18 -17.11 -57.71
N GLU A 182 35.81 -18.07 -58.56
CA GLU A 182 35.66 -19.50 -58.20
C GLU A 182 36.94 -20.10 -57.58
N LYS A 183 38.11 -19.81 -58.15
CA LYS A 183 39.40 -20.26 -57.60
C LYS A 183 39.66 -19.73 -56.19
N MET A 184 39.22 -18.50 -55.92
CA MET A 184 39.41 -17.89 -54.61
C MET A 184 38.47 -18.48 -53.57
N ILE A 185 37.21 -18.74 -53.95
CA ILE A 185 36.24 -19.43 -53.10
C ILE A 185 36.77 -20.80 -52.71
N HIS A 186 37.26 -21.60 -53.67
CA HIS A 186 37.87 -22.89 -53.38
C HIS A 186 39.02 -22.78 -52.36
N ARG A 187 39.90 -21.78 -52.52
CA ARG A 187 41.01 -21.55 -51.59
C ARG A 187 40.54 -21.23 -50.17
N LEU A 188 39.55 -20.35 -50.02
CA LEU A 188 39.02 -19.95 -48.71
C LEU A 188 38.24 -21.09 -48.04
N MET A 189 37.55 -21.92 -48.82
CA MET A 189 36.89 -23.13 -48.31
C MET A 189 37.88 -24.18 -47.81
N GLU A 190 39.00 -24.38 -48.53
CA GLU A 190 40.07 -25.30 -48.10
C GLU A 190 40.85 -24.78 -46.89
N ASN A 191 40.88 -23.45 -46.70
CA ASN A 191 41.59 -22.78 -45.62
C ASN A 191 40.61 -21.93 -44.81
N PRO A 192 39.71 -22.53 -44.01
CA PRO A 192 38.75 -21.78 -43.19
C PRO A 192 39.46 -20.87 -42.17
N PRO A 193 38.78 -19.82 -41.66
CA PRO A 193 39.37 -18.93 -40.67
C PRO A 193 39.69 -19.72 -39.40
N LYS A 194 40.87 -19.45 -38.83
CA LYS A 194 41.31 -20.12 -37.59
C LYS A 194 40.68 -19.41 -36.39
N THR A 195 39.70 -20.06 -35.79
CA THR A 195 39.02 -19.60 -34.57
C THR A 195 39.56 -20.32 -33.34
N TYR A 196 39.49 -19.68 -32.17
CA TYR A 196 39.82 -20.32 -30.88
C TYR A 196 38.72 -21.27 -30.39
N SER A 197 37.49 -21.09 -30.89
CA SER A 197 36.30 -21.89 -30.61
C SER A 197 36.05 -22.91 -31.74
N SER A 198 34.85 -23.48 -31.82
CA SER A 198 34.43 -24.35 -32.93
C SER A 198 34.49 -23.63 -34.29
N LYS A 199 34.57 -24.41 -35.37
CA LYS A 199 34.72 -23.87 -36.73
C LYS A 199 33.39 -23.30 -37.22
N PRO A 200 33.36 -22.07 -37.76
CA PRO A 200 32.15 -21.54 -38.39
C PRO A 200 31.78 -22.35 -39.63
N ILE A 201 30.50 -22.32 -39.98
CA ILE A 201 29.99 -23.03 -41.17
C ILE A 201 30.24 -22.17 -42.40
N LEU A 202 31.01 -22.68 -43.37
CA LEU A 202 31.25 -22.00 -44.65
C LEU A 202 30.20 -22.41 -45.69
N LEU A 203 29.56 -21.42 -46.30
CA LEU A 203 28.59 -21.57 -47.37
C LEU A 203 29.12 -20.89 -48.64
N LYS A 204 28.67 -21.35 -49.81
CA LYS A 204 28.92 -20.69 -51.08
C LYS A 204 27.62 -20.60 -51.88
N ALA A 205 27.38 -19.44 -52.49
CA ALA A 205 26.27 -19.24 -53.42
C ALA A 205 26.53 -18.01 -54.28
N ASN A 206 26.01 -18.01 -55.51
CA ASN A 206 25.84 -16.78 -56.27
C ASN A 206 24.69 -15.95 -55.70
N CYS A 207 25.00 -14.86 -55.01
CA CYS A 207 23.99 -14.02 -54.33
C CYS A 207 23.09 -13.23 -55.30
N ILE A 208 23.33 -13.30 -56.61
CA ILE A 208 22.45 -12.75 -57.65
C ILE A 208 21.32 -13.74 -57.98
N ASP A 209 21.55 -15.04 -57.81
CA ASP A 209 20.57 -16.09 -58.09
C ASP A 209 19.73 -16.38 -56.84
N ALA A 210 18.49 -15.91 -56.85
CA ALA A 210 17.57 -16.09 -55.73
C ALA A 210 17.29 -17.57 -55.41
N SER A 211 17.28 -18.46 -56.41
CA SER A 211 17.03 -19.89 -56.18
C SER A 211 18.25 -20.54 -55.52
N GLU A 212 19.45 -20.16 -55.96
CA GLU A 212 20.69 -20.66 -55.36
C GLU A 212 20.84 -20.20 -53.90
N VAL A 213 20.49 -18.95 -53.59
CA VAL A 213 20.50 -18.43 -52.22
C VAL A 213 19.49 -19.16 -51.32
N ASP A 214 18.29 -19.42 -51.82
CA ASP A 214 17.27 -20.17 -51.08
C ASP A 214 17.74 -21.60 -50.74
N GLU A 215 18.23 -22.33 -51.75
CA GLU A 215 18.63 -23.73 -51.60
C GLU A 215 19.96 -23.92 -50.84
N GLN A 216 20.97 -23.10 -51.13
CA GLN A 216 22.33 -23.30 -50.62
C GLN A 216 22.64 -22.50 -49.36
N VAL A 217 21.84 -21.46 -49.05
CA VAL A 217 22.04 -20.61 -47.87
C VAL A 217 20.90 -20.79 -46.88
N PHE A 218 19.71 -20.25 -47.18
CA PHE A 218 18.62 -20.20 -46.20
C PHE A 218 18.14 -21.58 -45.79
N SER A 219 17.94 -22.50 -46.73
CA SER A 219 17.58 -23.89 -46.43
C SER A 219 18.59 -24.59 -45.52
N VAL A 220 19.88 -24.29 -45.64
CA VAL A 220 20.94 -24.89 -44.82
C VAL A 220 20.94 -24.28 -43.42
N VAL A 221 20.91 -22.95 -43.33
CA VAL A 221 20.88 -22.21 -42.06
C VAL A 221 19.64 -22.58 -41.26
N LEU A 222 18.45 -22.52 -41.86
CA LEU A 222 17.19 -22.78 -41.17
C LEU A 222 17.10 -24.23 -40.66
N LYS A 223 17.51 -25.23 -41.45
CA LYS A 223 17.58 -26.62 -40.99
C LYS A 223 18.61 -26.81 -39.88
N HIS A 224 19.70 -26.05 -39.89
CA HIS A 224 20.69 -26.11 -38.83
C HIS A 224 20.14 -25.51 -37.53
N VAL A 225 19.52 -24.32 -37.61
CA VAL A 225 18.86 -23.69 -36.46
C VAL A 225 17.75 -24.60 -35.91
N GLU A 226 16.84 -25.10 -36.75
CA GLU A 226 15.76 -26.02 -36.34
C GLU A 226 16.27 -27.23 -35.55
N ARG A 227 17.41 -27.82 -35.97
CA ARG A 227 17.99 -29.00 -35.32
C ARG A 227 18.69 -28.68 -34.01
N ASN A 228 19.25 -27.48 -33.86
CA ASN A 228 20.16 -27.15 -32.75
C ASN A 228 19.59 -26.12 -31.77
N LEU A 229 18.51 -25.42 -32.11
CA LEU A 229 17.94 -24.33 -31.30
C LEU A 229 17.69 -24.76 -29.85
N GLN A 230 16.99 -25.88 -29.66
CA GLN A 230 16.68 -26.39 -28.32
C GLN A 230 17.93 -26.73 -27.50
N SER A 231 18.97 -27.30 -28.12
CA SER A 231 20.22 -27.59 -27.41
C SER A 231 21.01 -26.31 -27.10
N THR A 232 21.01 -25.36 -28.02
CA THR A 232 21.66 -24.05 -27.87
C THR A 232 21.01 -23.25 -26.73
N ASP A 233 19.67 -23.20 -26.67
CA ASP A 233 18.92 -22.56 -25.58
C ASP A 233 19.23 -23.20 -24.23
N ARG A 234 19.25 -24.53 -24.17
CA ARG A 234 19.58 -25.25 -22.93
C ARG A 234 21.00 -24.96 -22.47
N GLN A 235 21.96 -24.89 -23.40
CA GLN A 235 23.34 -24.55 -23.10
C GLN A 235 23.45 -23.12 -22.56
N TYR A 236 22.75 -22.17 -23.17
CA TYR A 236 22.72 -20.77 -22.73
C TYR A 236 22.09 -20.62 -21.34
N VAL A 237 20.92 -21.21 -21.11
CA VAL A 237 20.23 -21.19 -19.80
C VAL A 237 21.09 -21.87 -18.72
N SER A 238 21.72 -23.01 -19.04
CA SER A 238 22.63 -23.70 -18.13
C SER A 238 23.82 -22.83 -17.75
N ALA A 239 24.44 -22.14 -18.71
CA ALA A 239 25.55 -21.24 -18.44
C ALA A 239 25.15 -20.05 -17.55
N LEU A 240 23.94 -19.50 -17.74
CA LEU A 240 23.40 -18.47 -16.84
C LEU A 240 23.14 -19.01 -15.43
N ALA A 241 22.53 -20.20 -15.33
CA ALA A 241 22.26 -20.85 -14.04
C ALA A 241 23.55 -21.11 -13.24
N HIS A 242 24.65 -21.49 -13.90
CA HIS A 242 25.96 -21.67 -13.25
C HIS A 242 26.58 -20.36 -12.74
N LYS A 243 26.18 -19.20 -13.26
CA LYS A 243 26.64 -17.87 -12.78
C LYS A 243 25.85 -17.38 -11.55
N MET A 244 24.63 -17.88 -11.34
CA MET A 244 23.73 -17.43 -10.27
C MET A 244 24.29 -17.63 -8.84
N PRO A 245 24.94 -18.76 -8.50
CA PRO A 245 25.57 -18.92 -7.19
C PRO A 245 26.58 -17.81 -6.87
N THR A 246 27.42 -17.43 -7.84
CA THR A 246 28.43 -16.38 -7.66
C THR A 246 27.79 -15.01 -7.43
N ILE A 247 26.68 -14.71 -8.10
CA ILE A 247 25.91 -13.48 -7.89
C ILE A 247 25.29 -13.48 -6.48
N LEU A 248 24.71 -14.60 -6.06
CA LEU A 248 24.15 -14.77 -4.71
C LEU A 248 25.22 -14.61 -3.62
N ASP A 249 26.39 -15.22 -3.80
CA ASP A 249 27.50 -15.09 -2.86
C ASP A 249 27.97 -13.63 -2.75
N THR A 250 28.06 -12.94 -3.90
CA THR A 250 28.42 -11.52 -3.95
C THR A 250 27.38 -10.67 -3.20
N LEU A 251 26.09 -10.85 -3.49
CA LEU A 251 25.01 -10.15 -2.79
C LEU A 251 25.04 -10.40 -1.29
N ASN A 252 25.19 -11.65 -0.87
CA ASN A 252 25.29 -12.00 0.55
C ASN A 252 26.50 -11.35 1.21
N SER A 253 27.67 -11.34 0.55
CA SER A 253 28.88 -10.73 1.10
C SER A 253 28.78 -9.21 1.29
N VAL A 254 27.99 -8.53 0.44
CA VAL A 254 27.79 -7.07 0.52
C VAL A 254 26.68 -6.72 1.50
N LEU A 255 25.56 -7.45 1.48
CA LEU A 255 24.36 -7.12 2.25
C LEU A 255 24.43 -7.60 3.70
N LYS A 256 25.10 -8.72 3.98
CA LYS A 256 25.18 -9.26 5.33
C LYS A 256 25.91 -8.33 6.32
N PRO A 257 27.07 -7.71 5.97
CA PRO A 257 27.69 -6.72 6.85
C PRO A 257 26.81 -5.49 7.10
N ALA A 258 26.10 -5.01 6.06
CA ALA A 258 25.14 -3.91 6.20
C ALA A 258 24.00 -4.29 7.16
N TYR A 259 23.40 -5.46 6.98
CA TYR A 259 22.39 -6.01 7.87
C TYR A 259 22.86 -6.13 9.33
N GLU A 260 24.08 -6.62 9.55
CA GLU A 260 24.68 -6.75 10.89
C GLU A 260 24.95 -5.39 11.53
N SER A 261 25.39 -4.38 10.76
CA SER A 261 25.57 -3.01 11.26
C SER A 261 24.26 -2.35 11.69
N LEU A 262 23.14 -2.69 11.03
CA LEU A 262 21.81 -2.20 11.36
C LEU A 262 21.27 -2.81 12.65
N LYS A 263 21.80 -3.97 13.08
CA LYS A 263 21.41 -4.65 14.35
C LYS A 263 21.93 -3.97 15.61
N GLN A 264 22.82 -2.97 15.52
CA GLN A 264 23.22 -2.24 16.72
C GLN A 264 22.01 -1.54 17.32
N ASN A 265 21.55 -2.07 18.46
CA ASN A 265 20.57 -1.39 19.30
C ASN A 265 21.17 -0.03 19.65
N GLY A 266 20.55 1.05 19.16
CA GLY A 266 20.87 2.39 19.62
C GLY A 266 20.91 2.36 21.13
N ASN A 267 22.01 2.83 21.73
CA ASN A 267 22.20 2.81 23.18
C ASN A 267 21.12 3.72 23.77
N VAL A 268 19.98 3.13 24.13
CA VAL A 268 18.86 3.88 24.70
C VAL A 268 19.34 4.35 26.05
N ASP A 269 19.27 5.66 26.29
CA ASP A 269 19.55 6.24 27.58
C ASP A 269 18.49 5.73 28.58
N MET A 270 18.82 4.61 29.22
CA MET A 270 17.96 3.96 30.21
C MET A 270 17.78 4.87 31.42
N GLU A 271 18.80 5.64 31.80
CA GLU A 271 18.71 6.57 32.93
C GLU A 271 17.67 7.67 32.65
N GLU A 272 17.70 8.27 31.46
CA GLU A 272 16.71 9.27 31.04
C GLU A 272 15.29 8.66 30.96
N TYR A 273 15.15 7.43 30.45
CA TYR A 273 13.86 6.72 30.44
C TYR A 273 13.34 6.50 31.86
N TRP A 274 14.18 6.01 32.77
CA TRP A 274 13.80 5.79 34.17
C TRP A 274 13.39 7.08 34.86
N PHE A 275 14.09 8.19 34.58
CA PHE A 275 13.76 9.51 35.11
C PHE A 275 12.38 9.99 34.61
N LEU A 276 12.13 9.92 33.30
CA LEU A 276 10.87 10.34 32.70
C LEU A 276 9.70 9.45 33.11
N PHE A 277 9.92 8.14 33.21
CA PHE A 277 8.96 7.18 33.71
C PHE A 277 8.59 7.46 35.18
N SER A 278 9.59 7.68 36.04
CA SER A 278 9.37 7.99 37.45
C SER A 278 8.59 9.30 37.61
N LYS A 279 8.87 10.30 36.77
CA LYS A 279 8.12 11.55 36.70
C LYS A 279 6.67 11.29 36.27
N PHE A 280 6.45 10.54 35.20
CA PHE A 280 5.11 10.17 34.73
C PHE A 280 4.28 9.50 35.83
N MET A 281 4.84 8.51 36.53
CA MET A 281 4.12 7.81 37.61
C MET A 281 3.83 8.73 38.80
N LYS A 282 4.74 9.64 39.14
CA LYS A 282 4.53 10.62 40.20
C LYS A 282 3.40 11.59 39.83
N ASP A 283 3.42 12.11 38.60
CA ASP A 283 2.41 13.03 38.08
C ASP A 283 1.04 12.33 38.03
N LEU A 284 0.96 11.11 37.48
CA LEU A 284 -0.25 10.29 37.44
C LEU A 284 -0.87 10.10 38.84
N ARG A 285 -0.07 9.71 39.83
CA ARG A 285 -0.52 9.54 41.22
C ARG A 285 -1.04 10.85 41.80
N GLY A 286 -0.32 11.95 41.59
CA GLY A 286 -0.70 13.27 42.09
C GLY A 286 -1.98 13.81 41.46
N GLU A 287 -2.13 13.64 40.16
CA GLU A 287 -3.29 14.09 39.38
C GLU A 287 -4.57 13.30 39.72
N LEU A 288 -4.46 11.97 39.90
CA LEU A 288 -5.56 11.13 40.36
C LEU A 288 -5.97 11.47 41.80
N GLU A 289 -5.02 11.76 42.69
CA GLU A 289 -5.33 12.19 44.06
C GLU A 289 -6.04 13.55 44.07
N GLN A 290 -5.59 14.50 43.25
CA GLN A 290 -6.28 15.77 43.05
C GLN A 290 -7.68 15.57 42.45
N LEU A 291 -7.89 14.55 41.62
CA LEU A 291 -9.20 14.28 41.03
C LEU A 291 -10.18 13.72 42.08
N VAL A 292 -9.71 12.81 42.93
CA VAL A 292 -10.50 12.30 44.07
C VAL A 292 -10.93 13.46 44.98
N ARG A 293 -10.00 14.36 45.33
CA ARG A 293 -10.33 15.55 46.14
C ARG A 293 -11.32 16.47 45.45
N TRP A 294 -11.15 16.70 44.16
CA TRP A 294 -12.09 17.50 43.38
C TRP A 294 -13.50 16.90 43.39
N VAL A 295 -13.65 15.57 43.24
CA VAL A 295 -14.97 14.92 43.34
C VAL A 295 -15.56 15.09 44.74
N GLN A 296 -14.73 15.03 45.77
CA GLN A 296 -15.17 15.14 47.16
C GLN A 296 -15.55 16.57 47.59
N GLU A 297 -14.82 17.58 47.11
CA GLU A 297 -14.91 18.97 47.59
C GLU A 297 -15.68 19.90 46.65
N GLU A 298 -15.60 19.68 45.33
CA GLU A 298 -16.08 20.62 44.32
C GLU A 298 -17.16 20.03 43.40
N PHE A 299 -17.21 18.71 43.23
CA PHE A 299 -18.18 18.08 42.32
C PHE A 299 -19.55 17.97 42.98
N THR A 300 -20.40 18.98 42.73
CA THR A 300 -21.74 19.02 43.30
C THR A 300 -22.72 18.23 42.46
N PHE A 301 -23.14 17.07 42.95
CA PHE A 301 -24.14 16.23 42.27
C PHE A 301 -25.58 16.47 42.76
N GLU A 302 -25.73 16.67 44.08
CA GLU A 302 -27.02 16.63 44.78
C GLU A 302 -28.04 17.63 44.23
N GLU A 303 -27.69 18.92 44.18
CA GLU A 303 -28.61 19.97 43.73
C GLU A 303 -28.98 19.82 42.24
N GLY A 304 -28.02 19.47 41.38
CA GLY A 304 -28.28 19.25 39.96
C GLY A 304 -29.17 18.03 39.71
N PHE A 305 -28.95 16.95 40.45
CA PHE A 305 -29.78 15.76 40.37
C PHE A 305 -31.19 16.02 40.89
N LYS A 306 -31.30 16.68 42.03
CA LYS A 306 -32.56 17.12 42.59
C LYS A 306 -33.35 17.94 41.57
N GLN A 307 -32.75 19.00 41.03
CA GLN A 307 -33.39 19.84 40.02
C GLN A 307 -33.87 19.01 38.81
N THR A 308 -33.05 18.10 38.30
CA THR A 308 -33.41 17.20 37.20
C THR A 308 -34.59 16.30 37.56
N VAL A 309 -34.61 15.72 38.77
CA VAL A 309 -35.73 14.89 39.26
C VAL A 309 -37.03 15.70 39.31
N TYR A 310 -36.98 16.94 39.79
CA TYR A 310 -38.15 17.83 39.82
C TYR A 310 -38.68 18.08 38.40
N GLU A 311 -37.80 18.47 37.47
CA GLU A 311 -38.15 18.73 36.08
C GLU A 311 -38.77 17.50 35.40
N VAL A 312 -38.17 16.32 35.58
CA VAL A 312 -38.69 15.07 35.00
C VAL A 312 -40.04 14.70 35.59
N CYS A 313 -40.23 14.88 36.90
CA CYS A 313 -41.50 14.61 37.55
C CYS A 313 -42.59 15.63 37.16
N ASP A 314 -42.22 16.90 36.96
CA ASP A 314 -43.15 17.93 36.47
C ASP A 314 -43.56 17.63 35.02
N MET A 315 -42.62 17.23 34.15
CA MET A 315 -42.93 16.79 32.79
C MET A 315 -43.85 15.57 32.77
N ALA A 316 -43.61 14.58 33.64
CA ALA A 316 -44.45 13.40 33.75
C ALA A 316 -45.89 13.75 34.21
N GLN A 317 -46.08 14.83 34.97
CA GLN A 317 -47.40 15.30 35.42
C GLN A 317 -48.18 16.13 34.40
N GLN A 318 -47.56 16.63 33.33
CA GLN A 318 -48.22 17.56 32.40
C GLN A 318 -49.35 16.90 31.58
N ASP A 319 -49.12 15.69 31.08
CA ASP A 319 -50.07 14.97 30.23
C ASP A 319 -49.99 13.45 30.47
N PRO A 320 -50.40 12.98 31.67
CA PRO A 320 -50.41 11.55 31.94
C PRO A 320 -51.47 10.86 31.07
N PRO A 321 -51.23 9.63 30.60
CA PRO A 321 -52.15 8.90 29.71
C PRO A 321 -53.36 8.34 30.48
N ILE A 322 -54.14 9.23 31.10
CA ILE A 322 -55.35 8.91 31.85
C ILE A 322 -56.54 9.01 30.88
N PRO A 323 -57.29 7.92 30.64
CA PRO A 323 -58.43 7.98 29.74
C PRO A 323 -59.52 8.88 30.27
N THR A 324 -60.20 9.57 29.37
CA THR A 324 -61.37 10.38 29.67
C THR A 324 -62.51 9.54 30.25
N PRO A 325 -63.45 10.14 31.00
CA PRO A 325 -64.62 9.41 31.52
C PRO A 325 -65.42 8.67 30.44
N ASP A 326 -65.49 9.22 29.21
CA ASP A 326 -66.19 8.56 28.10
C ASP A 326 -65.42 7.34 27.55
N GLU A 327 -64.10 7.40 27.50
CA GLU A 327 -63.25 6.25 27.13
C GLU A 327 -63.34 5.13 28.17
N LEU A 328 -63.27 5.45 29.47
CA LEU A 328 -63.44 4.48 30.56
C LEU A 328 -64.80 3.78 30.51
N LYS A 329 -65.87 4.53 30.26
CA LYS A 329 -67.22 3.99 30.08
C LYS A 329 -67.29 3.03 28.88
N ASN A 330 -66.66 3.38 27.76
CA ASN A 330 -66.63 2.51 26.58
C ASN A 330 -65.82 1.22 26.85
N GLN A 331 -64.68 1.35 27.52
CA GLN A 331 -63.83 0.21 27.91
C GLN A 331 -64.58 -0.75 28.86
N TYR A 332 -65.39 -0.23 29.79
CA TYR A 332 -66.21 -1.06 30.69
C TYR A 332 -67.10 -2.04 29.92
N TRP A 333 -67.82 -1.55 28.90
CA TRP A 333 -68.72 -2.37 28.10
C TRP A 333 -68.00 -3.35 27.17
N GLN A 334 -66.79 -2.99 26.70
CA GLN A 334 -65.98 -3.86 25.86
C GLN A 334 -65.28 -4.99 26.63
N GLN A 335 -64.86 -4.70 27.87
CA GLN A 335 -63.97 -5.57 28.66
C GLN A 335 -64.71 -6.31 29.79
N GLY A 336 -66.00 -6.03 30.00
CA GLY A 336 -66.87 -6.82 30.87
C GLY A 336 -66.79 -6.47 32.36
N GLY A 337 -66.27 -5.29 32.73
CA GLY A 337 -66.27 -4.82 34.11
C GLY A 337 -65.11 -3.89 34.47
N TRP A 338 -65.22 -3.20 35.60
CA TRP A 338 -64.19 -2.27 36.09
C TRP A 338 -62.82 -2.89 36.39
N PRO A 339 -62.71 -4.11 36.96
CA PRO A 339 -61.40 -4.72 37.21
C PRO A 339 -60.59 -4.92 35.92
N ALA A 340 -61.25 -5.35 34.84
CA ALA A 340 -60.61 -5.55 33.53
C ALA A 340 -60.14 -4.23 32.90
N VAL A 341 -60.83 -3.11 33.19
CA VAL A 341 -60.47 -1.77 32.74
C VAL A 341 -59.33 -1.19 33.57
N LEU A 342 -59.39 -1.27 34.89
CA LEU A 342 -58.46 -0.59 35.80
C LEU A 342 -57.05 -1.17 35.76
N GLN A 343 -56.91 -2.50 35.69
CA GLN A 343 -55.60 -3.14 35.73
C GLN A 343 -54.66 -2.69 34.59
N PRO A 344 -55.10 -2.63 33.31
CA PRO A 344 -54.32 -2.00 32.24
C PRO A 344 -53.98 -0.53 32.49
N GLN A 345 -54.90 0.28 33.02
CA GLN A 345 -54.65 1.72 33.24
C GLN A 345 -53.58 1.96 34.30
N LEU A 346 -53.66 1.25 35.43
CA LEU A 346 -52.63 1.34 36.49
C LEU A 346 -51.25 0.90 35.97
N ASN A 347 -51.20 -0.19 35.19
CA ASN A 347 -49.97 -0.64 34.54
C ASN A 347 -49.40 0.40 33.57
N GLN A 348 -50.25 1.02 32.75
CA GLN A 348 -49.85 2.02 31.77
C GLN A 348 -49.29 3.28 32.45
N LEU A 349 -49.96 3.80 33.49
CA LEU A 349 -49.48 4.95 34.25
C LEU A 349 -48.13 4.67 34.93
N ARG A 350 -47.98 3.47 35.47
CA ARG A 350 -46.74 3.01 36.10
C ARG A 350 -45.60 2.85 35.10
N ALA A 351 -45.89 2.32 33.91
CA ALA A 351 -44.91 2.22 32.82
C ALA A 351 -44.52 3.61 32.29
N TYR A 352 -45.49 4.51 32.16
CA TYR A 352 -45.30 5.88 31.67
C TYR A 352 -44.29 6.67 32.52
N ILE A 353 -44.50 6.75 33.85
CA ILE A 353 -43.54 7.43 34.73
C ILE A 353 -42.16 6.77 34.72
N THR A 354 -42.10 5.43 34.68
CA THR A 354 -40.83 4.68 34.61
C THR A 354 -40.05 5.03 33.35
N GLN A 355 -40.73 5.13 32.20
CA GLN A 355 -40.09 5.47 30.93
C GLN A 355 -39.54 6.90 30.92
N TYR A 356 -40.28 7.85 31.50
CA TYR A 356 -39.81 9.25 31.64
C TYR A 356 -38.57 9.32 32.53
N LEU A 357 -38.60 8.66 33.69
CA LEU A 357 -37.46 8.62 34.59
C LEU A 357 -36.24 7.99 33.93
N ALA A 358 -36.39 6.83 33.29
CA ALA A 358 -35.30 6.16 32.59
C ALA A 358 -34.68 7.08 31.52
N LYS A 359 -35.50 7.57 30.58
CA LYS A 359 -35.01 8.38 29.46
C LYS A 359 -34.24 9.62 29.90
N HIS A 360 -34.79 10.38 30.84
CA HIS A 360 -34.26 11.69 31.18
C HIS A 360 -33.16 11.61 32.25
N LEU A 361 -33.29 10.74 33.25
CA LEU A 361 -32.23 10.56 34.23
C LEU A 361 -31.02 9.87 33.60
N ASP A 362 -31.19 8.86 32.74
CA ASP A 362 -30.03 8.21 32.08
C ASP A 362 -29.19 9.20 31.27
N THR A 363 -29.85 10.18 30.61
CA THR A 363 -29.16 11.24 29.87
C THR A 363 -28.31 12.11 30.82
N TYR A 364 -28.91 12.61 31.90
CA TYR A 364 -28.20 13.42 32.90
C TYR A 364 -27.04 12.66 33.56
N LEU A 365 -27.28 11.40 33.95
CA LEU A 365 -26.28 10.54 34.58
C LEU A 365 -25.09 10.30 33.63
N LYS A 366 -25.36 9.99 32.36
CA LYS A 366 -24.32 9.80 31.34
C LYS A 366 -23.46 11.05 31.17
N GLU A 367 -24.07 12.22 31.03
CA GLU A 367 -23.34 13.49 30.87
C GLU A 367 -22.38 13.75 32.04
N ARG A 368 -22.78 13.42 33.27
CA ARG A 368 -21.95 13.58 34.47
C ARG A 368 -20.80 12.60 34.54
N VAL A 369 -21.04 11.34 34.16
CA VAL A 369 -19.96 10.35 34.05
C VAL A 369 -18.97 10.77 32.97
N ASP A 370 -19.45 11.19 31.80
CA ASP A 370 -18.58 11.63 30.70
C ASP A 370 -17.78 12.89 31.06
N GLU A 371 -18.33 13.82 31.86
CA GLU A 371 -17.57 14.94 32.42
C GLU A 371 -16.37 14.48 33.25
N VAL A 372 -16.60 13.52 34.15
CA VAL A 372 -15.56 12.95 35.01
C VAL A 372 -14.52 12.22 34.16
N LEU A 373 -14.95 11.39 33.20
CA LEU A 373 -14.05 10.67 32.31
C LEU A 373 -13.20 11.60 31.45
N ARG A 374 -13.75 12.74 30.97
CA ARG A 374 -12.94 13.76 30.27
C ARG A 374 -11.86 14.35 31.16
N ARG A 375 -12.16 14.59 32.44
CA ARG A 375 -11.16 15.09 33.41
C ARG A 375 -10.12 14.03 33.75
N VAL A 376 -10.53 12.78 33.94
CA VAL A 376 -9.63 11.62 34.06
C VAL A 376 -8.67 11.59 32.87
N LEU A 377 -9.21 11.68 31.64
CA LEU A 377 -8.39 11.67 30.44
C LEU A 377 -7.41 12.84 30.37
N ALA A 378 -7.88 14.07 30.61
CA ALA A 378 -7.05 15.26 30.57
C ALA A 378 -5.93 15.25 31.62
N ARG A 379 -6.15 14.59 32.76
CA ARG A 379 -5.19 14.52 33.87
C ARG A 379 -4.25 13.33 33.79
N MET A 380 -4.73 12.17 33.33
CA MET A 380 -3.91 10.96 33.18
C MET A 380 -3.09 10.94 31.89
N PHE A 381 -3.59 11.56 30.81
CA PHE A 381 -2.99 11.47 29.49
C PHE A 381 -2.43 12.84 29.08
N PRO A 382 -1.11 13.09 29.29
CA PRO A 382 -0.46 14.21 28.61
C PRO A 382 -0.69 14.10 27.08
N HIS A 383 -0.63 15.23 26.37
CA HIS A 383 -0.78 15.27 24.90
C HIS A 383 0.10 14.25 24.17
N SER A 384 1.20 13.82 24.77
CA SER A 384 2.09 12.83 24.17
C SER A 384 1.53 11.41 24.09
N LEU A 385 0.56 11.02 24.92
CA LEU A 385 -0.16 9.75 24.76
C LEU A 385 -1.24 9.85 23.66
N GLN A 386 -1.70 11.06 23.30
CA GLN A 386 -2.58 11.25 22.14
C GLN A 386 -1.85 10.92 20.84
N ASN A 387 -0.52 11.12 20.78
CA ASN A 387 0.30 10.71 19.63
C ASN A 387 0.37 9.19 19.43
N VAL A 388 0.01 8.41 20.45
CA VAL A 388 -0.04 6.93 20.38
C VAL A 388 -1.36 6.46 19.74
N LEU A 389 -2.39 7.29 19.77
CA LEU A 389 -3.72 6.97 19.24
C LEU A 389 -3.84 7.47 17.79
N GLU A 390 -4.51 6.70 16.93
CA GLU A 390 -4.75 7.10 15.54
C GLU A 390 -5.75 8.27 15.47
N GLN A 391 -5.52 9.23 14.57
CA GLN A 391 -6.35 10.45 14.47
C GLN A 391 -7.83 10.18 14.16
N GLU A 392 -8.16 9.04 13.57
CA GLU A 392 -9.54 8.65 13.23
C GLU A 392 -10.33 8.12 14.44
N GLU A 393 -9.67 7.69 15.52
CA GLU A 393 -10.33 7.14 16.72
C GLU A 393 -10.59 8.20 17.82
N ALA A 394 -10.11 9.44 17.62
CA ALA A 394 -10.27 10.56 18.55
C ALA A 394 -11.61 11.30 18.37
N ASP A 395 -12.72 10.56 18.41
CA ASP A 395 -14.05 11.17 18.51
C ASP A 395 -14.21 11.88 19.88
N ALA A 396 -15.10 12.87 19.99
CA ALA A 396 -15.23 13.71 21.20
C ALA A 396 -15.75 12.96 22.45
N ASP A 397 -16.13 11.68 22.31
CA ASP A 397 -16.59 10.82 23.40
C ASP A 397 -15.39 10.26 24.19
N PRO A 398 -15.26 10.57 25.50
CA PRO A 398 -14.16 10.06 26.33
C PRO A 398 -14.09 8.52 26.36
N ARG A 399 -15.20 7.80 26.18
CA ARG A 399 -15.21 6.33 26.20
C ARG A 399 -14.52 5.75 24.99
N ASN A 400 -14.65 6.37 23.82
CA ASN A 400 -13.99 5.90 22.60
C ASN A 400 -12.46 5.99 22.73
N ILE A 401 -11.96 7.05 23.36
CA ILE A 401 -10.53 7.22 23.66
C ILE A 401 -10.03 6.10 24.59
N ILE A 402 -10.80 5.78 25.64
CA ILE A 402 -10.43 4.70 26.57
C ILE A 402 -10.46 3.34 25.88
N ILE A 403 -11.44 3.09 25.00
CA ILE A 403 -11.51 1.86 24.19
C ILE A 403 -10.30 1.74 23.27
N ALA A 404 -9.90 2.84 22.59
CA ALA A 404 -8.73 2.85 21.72
C ALA A 404 -7.45 2.50 22.51
N LEU A 405 -7.28 3.09 23.69
CA LEU A 405 -6.17 2.77 24.59
C LEU A 405 -6.19 1.30 25.02
N GLN A 406 -7.36 0.78 25.40
CA GLN A 406 -7.53 -0.62 25.77
C GLN A 406 -7.06 -1.57 24.65
N LYS A 407 -7.35 -1.25 23.37
CA LYS A 407 -6.92 -2.07 22.22
C LYS A 407 -5.40 -2.12 22.05
N VAL A 408 -4.70 -1.02 22.35
CA VAL A 408 -3.24 -0.92 22.23
C VAL A 408 -2.53 -1.65 23.38
N VAL A 409 -3.20 -1.83 24.52
CA VAL A 409 -2.67 -2.58 25.66
C VAL A 409 -2.89 -4.09 25.45
N ASP A 410 -1.81 -4.82 25.19
CA ASP A 410 -1.83 -6.28 25.07
C ASP A 410 -2.32 -6.93 26.38
N LYS A 411 -3.52 -7.51 26.35
CA LYS A 411 -4.16 -8.17 27.50
C LYS A 411 -3.33 -9.30 28.13
N VAL A 412 -2.51 -10.00 27.34
CA VAL A 412 -1.69 -11.12 27.82
C VAL A 412 -0.45 -10.60 28.53
N LYS A 413 0.16 -9.52 28.02
CA LYS A 413 1.38 -8.94 28.60
C LYS A 413 1.11 -7.98 29.76
N TYR A 414 0.01 -7.23 29.69
CA TYR A 414 -0.34 -6.16 30.64
C TYR A 414 -1.78 -6.31 31.13
N PRO A 415 -2.10 -7.44 31.82
CA PRO A 415 -3.47 -7.77 32.20
C PRO A 415 -4.08 -6.73 33.16
N GLN A 416 -3.31 -6.20 34.12
CA GLN A 416 -3.85 -5.24 35.08
C GLN A 416 -4.19 -3.91 34.44
N LEU A 417 -3.32 -3.40 33.54
CA LEU A 417 -3.61 -2.20 32.77
C LEU A 417 -4.83 -2.38 31.87
N HIS A 418 -4.88 -3.49 31.14
CA HIS A 418 -6.02 -3.80 30.28
C HIS A 418 -7.33 -3.87 31.08
N ASP A 419 -7.34 -4.60 32.19
CA ASP A 419 -8.53 -4.77 33.04
C ASP A 419 -8.92 -3.46 33.74
N SER A 420 -7.96 -2.58 34.02
CA SER A 420 -8.22 -1.23 34.52
C SER A 420 -9.01 -0.42 33.50
N PHE A 421 -8.60 -0.40 32.23
CA PHE A 421 -9.33 0.26 31.15
C PHE A 421 -10.68 -0.41 30.87
N GLU A 422 -10.73 -1.74 30.88
CA GLU A 422 -11.97 -2.51 30.72
C GLU A 422 -13.02 -2.13 31.77
N TYR A 423 -12.60 -1.90 33.01
CA TYR A 423 -13.48 -1.44 34.08
C TYR A 423 -14.08 -0.06 33.82
N ILE A 424 -13.28 0.88 33.33
CA ILE A 424 -13.78 2.23 33.00
C ILE A 424 -14.80 2.14 31.86
N VAL A 425 -14.51 1.34 30.83
CA VAL A 425 -15.39 1.14 29.68
C VAL A 425 -16.72 0.53 30.10
N LYS A 426 -16.67 -0.49 30.97
CA LYS A 426 -17.86 -1.19 31.48
C LYS A 426 -18.62 -0.42 32.56
N PHE A 427 -18.02 0.64 33.11
CA PHE A 427 -18.72 1.47 34.08
C PHE A 427 -19.86 2.18 33.36
N ASP A 428 -21.06 1.66 33.55
CA ASP A 428 -22.31 2.24 33.07
C ASP A 428 -23.27 2.33 34.25
N PHE A 429 -23.94 3.48 34.34
CA PHE A 429 -24.79 3.82 35.46
C PHE A 429 -26.07 4.45 34.94
N SER A 430 -27.20 3.79 35.23
CA SER A 430 -28.52 4.16 34.73
C SER A 430 -29.54 4.16 35.86
N TYR A 431 -30.67 4.82 35.60
CA TYR A 431 -31.91 4.69 36.34
C TYR A 431 -32.26 3.24 36.62
N HIS A 432 -32.13 2.37 35.61
CA HIS A 432 -32.51 0.97 35.77
C HIS A 432 -31.62 0.25 36.77
N SER A 433 -30.29 0.46 36.72
CA SER A 433 -29.35 -0.25 37.59
C SER A 433 -29.36 0.27 39.03
N LEU A 434 -29.52 1.57 39.25
CA LEU A 434 -29.42 2.13 40.60
C LEU A 434 -30.78 2.37 41.29
N PHE A 435 -31.76 2.85 40.54
CA PHE A 435 -32.95 3.48 41.13
C PHE A 435 -34.21 2.64 40.98
N HIS A 436 -34.37 1.92 39.87
CA HIS A 436 -35.65 1.34 39.47
C HIS A 436 -36.29 0.47 40.55
N PHE A 437 -35.56 -0.45 41.17
CA PHE A 437 -36.13 -1.35 42.18
C PHE A 437 -36.60 -0.62 43.46
N ARG A 438 -35.93 0.48 43.84
CA ARG A 438 -36.29 1.31 45.01
C ARG A 438 -37.48 2.20 44.69
N VAL A 439 -37.42 2.87 43.54
CA VAL A 439 -38.50 3.72 43.03
C VAL A 439 -39.78 2.92 42.76
N ARG A 440 -39.66 1.65 42.32
CA ARG A 440 -40.81 0.77 42.07
C ARG A 440 -41.66 0.53 43.32
N ARG A 441 -41.04 0.51 44.51
CA ARG A 441 -41.73 0.32 45.78
C ARG A 441 -42.61 1.50 46.16
N GLU A 442 -42.25 2.70 45.70
CA GLU A 442 -43.03 3.92 45.93
C GLU A 442 -44.25 4.03 44.99
N MET A 443 -44.36 3.15 43.99
CA MET A 443 -45.48 3.11 43.03
C MET A 443 -46.63 2.20 43.47
N TRP A 444 -46.77 1.94 44.77
CA TRP A 444 -47.74 0.99 45.32
C TRP A 444 -49.20 1.37 44.99
N ARG A 445 -49.53 2.67 44.92
CA ARG A 445 -50.85 3.16 44.49
C ARG A 445 -51.19 2.87 43.03
N LEU A 446 -50.20 2.50 42.22
CA LEU A 446 -50.39 2.04 40.84
C LEU A 446 -50.16 0.53 40.71
N ASP A 447 -50.08 -0.20 41.84
CA ASP A 447 -49.89 -1.63 41.80
C ASP A 447 -51.22 -2.37 41.59
N THR A 448 -51.18 -3.33 40.67
CA THR A 448 -52.34 -4.11 40.24
C THR A 448 -52.56 -5.35 41.10
N TYR A 449 -51.59 -5.69 41.97
CA TYR A 449 -51.69 -6.81 42.89
C TYR A 449 -52.32 -6.40 44.24
N GLU A 450 -52.40 -5.11 44.52
CA GLU A 450 -53.07 -4.59 45.70
C GLU A 450 -54.58 -4.46 45.45
N THR A 451 -55.34 -5.36 46.09
CA THR A 451 -56.81 -5.40 45.95
C THR A 451 -57.49 -4.17 46.56
N GLU A 452 -56.87 -3.51 47.53
CA GLU A 452 -57.39 -2.30 48.17
C GLU A 452 -57.38 -1.10 47.23
N THR A 453 -56.28 -0.88 46.49
CA THR A 453 -56.13 0.18 45.47
C THR A 453 -57.22 0.13 44.40
N MET A 454 -57.49 -1.07 43.86
CA MET A 454 -58.56 -1.24 42.87
C MET A 454 -59.95 -1.02 43.48
N ALA A 455 -60.17 -1.49 44.71
CA ALA A 455 -61.44 -1.34 45.42
C ALA A 455 -61.76 0.14 45.75
N GLU A 456 -60.74 0.94 46.08
CA GLU A 456 -60.86 2.37 46.33
C GLU A 456 -61.31 3.13 45.08
N LEU A 457 -60.70 2.86 43.92
CA LEU A 457 -61.03 3.51 42.65
C LEU A 457 -62.47 3.22 42.18
N MET A 458 -62.97 2.01 42.42
CA MET A 458 -64.31 1.57 42.00
C MET A 458 -65.34 1.53 43.13
N HIS A 459 -65.07 2.19 44.27
CA HIS A 459 -65.96 2.16 45.42
C HIS A 459 -67.39 2.57 45.05
N GLY A 460 -68.36 1.66 45.27
CA GLY A 460 -69.78 1.87 44.93
C GLY A 460 -70.12 1.71 43.43
N GLY A 461 -69.18 1.24 42.61
CA GLY A 461 -69.36 1.03 41.17
C GLY A 461 -70.20 -0.19 40.83
N THR A 462 -71.24 -0.01 40.02
CA THR A 462 -72.16 -1.06 39.54
C THR A 462 -72.51 -0.83 38.06
N ALA A 463 -73.18 -1.81 37.44
CA ALA A 463 -73.68 -1.66 36.07
C ALA A 463 -74.75 -0.55 35.90
N LYS A 464 -75.27 0.01 37.01
CA LYS A 464 -76.34 1.03 36.99
C LYS A 464 -75.81 2.47 37.03
N ASN A 465 -74.56 2.69 37.42
CA ASN A 465 -73.94 4.01 37.62
C ASN A 465 -72.59 4.13 36.89
N VAL A 466 -72.44 3.44 35.74
CA VAL A 466 -71.19 3.38 34.98
C VAL A 466 -70.65 4.76 34.63
N LYS A 467 -71.54 5.73 34.33
CA LYS A 467 -71.14 7.09 33.97
C LYS A 467 -70.53 7.84 35.16
N GLU A 468 -71.18 7.77 36.32
CA GLU A 468 -70.68 8.38 37.55
C GLU A 468 -69.38 7.71 38.02
N THR A 469 -69.32 6.37 37.94
CA THR A 469 -68.12 5.61 38.30
C THR A 469 -66.96 5.89 37.36
N ALA A 470 -67.19 6.10 36.05
CA ALA A 470 -66.14 6.48 35.12
C ALA A 470 -65.49 7.83 35.47
N ALA A 471 -66.31 8.82 35.87
CA ALA A 471 -65.81 10.12 36.32
C ALA A 471 -65.04 10.01 37.64
N GLN A 472 -65.53 9.19 38.58
CA GLN A 472 -64.83 8.89 39.83
C GLN A 472 -63.48 8.21 39.57
N ILE A 473 -63.44 7.19 38.72
CA ILE A 473 -62.20 6.48 38.35
C ILE A 473 -61.21 7.43 37.69
N ASN A 474 -61.65 8.28 36.75
CA ASN A 474 -60.78 9.25 36.10
C ASN A 474 -60.11 10.18 37.13
N ASN A 475 -60.88 10.76 38.06
CA ASN A 475 -60.34 11.60 39.13
C ASN A 475 -59.42 10.82 40.07
N GLY A 476 -59.78 9.59 40.42
CA GLY A 476 -58.98 8.73 41.28
C GLY A 476 -57.65 8.32 40.65
N LEU A 477 -57.64 8.00 39.35
CA LEU A 477 -56.41 7.72 38.60
C LEU A 477 -55.50 8.96 38.55
N ASP A 478 -56.05 10.15 38.35
CA ASP A 478 -55.29 11.40 38.39
C ASP A 478 -54.69 11.67 39.78
N GLN A 479 -55.47 11.48 40.84
CA GLN A 479 -54.99 11.61 42.22
C GLN A 479 -53.90 10.59 42.54
N PHE A 480 -54.14 9.29 42.27
CA PHE A 480 -53.17 8.22 42.53
C PHE A 480 -51.87 8.42 41.75
N TYR A 481 -51.98 8.90 40.51
CA TYR A 481 -50.81 9.24 39.70
C TYR A 481 -50.02 10.40 40.30
N LYS A 482 -50.68 11.49 40.70
CA LYS A 482 -50.03 12.65 41.34
C LYS A 482 -49.34 12.28 42.66
N GLU A 483 -50.00 11.48 43.49
CA GLU A 483 -49.43 10.97 44.75
C GLU A 483 -48.22 10.07 44.47
N THR A 484 -48.32 9.17 43.49
CA THR A 484 -47.18 8.32 43.09
C THR A 484 -46.01 9.15 42.58
N VAL A 485 -46.25 10.15 41.73
CA VAL A 485 -45.16 11.04 41.27
C VAL A 485 -44.55 11.81 42.43
N TYR A 486 -45.36 12.25 43.41
CA TYR A 486 -44.85 12.93 44.60
C TYR A 486 -43.93 12.01 45.43
N ASP A 487 -44.36 10.78 45.70
CA ASP A 487 -43.58 9.82 46.48
C ASP A 487 -42.28 9.43 45.74
N VAL A 488 -42.35 9.20 44.43
CA VAL A 488 -41.17 8.94 43.59
C VAL A 488 -40.21 10.13 43.56
N ARG A 489 -40.74 11.35 43.41
CA ARG A 489 -39.94 12.58 43.44
C ARG A 489 -39.21 12.68 44.76
N LYS A 490 -39.94 12.61 45.88
CA LYS A 490 -39.39 12.66 47.23
C LYS A 490 -38.29 11.62 47.44
N LYS A 491 -38.55 10.38 47.02
CA LYS A 491 -37.60 9.28 47.13
C LYS A 491 -36.28 9.60 46.44
N LEU A 492 -36.34 10.03 45.17
CA LEU A 492 -35.16 10.35 44.39
C LEU A 492 -34.46 11.63 44.87
N SER A 493 -35.24 12.66 45.21
CA SER A 493 -34.74 14.02 45.47
C SER A 493 -34.37 14.30 46.92
N GLU A 494 -34.73 13.45 47.86
CA GLU A 494 -34.42 13.64 49.30
C GLU A 494 -33.67 12.44 49.88
N GLU A 495 -34.05 11.22 49.52
CA GLU A 495 -33.47 10.01 50.13
C GLU A 495 -32.31 9.41 49.33
N MET A 496 -32.22 9.71 48.04
CA MET A 496 -31.25 9.09 47.12
C MET A 496 -30.43 10.10 46.32
N GLN A 497 -30.47 11.37 46.75
CA GLN A 497 -29.85 12.48 46.04
C GLN A 497 -28.31 12.40 46.00
N THR A 498 -27.70 11.67 46.95
CA THR A 498 -26.24 11.49 47.05
C THR A 498 -25.75 10.29 46.26
N ASP A 499 -26.59 9.26 46.04
CA ASP A 499 -26.17 7.96 45.48
C ASP A 499 -25.36 8.06 44.19
N PRO A 500 -25.70 8.89 43.18
CA PRO A 500 -24.87 8.97 41.98
C PRO A 500 -23.53 9.68 42.20
N GLY A 501 -23.50 10.67 43.11
CA GLY A 501 -22.27 11.33 43.52
C GLY A 501 -21.33 10.33 44.18
N ASP A 502 -21.86 9.51 45.08
CA ASP A 502 -21.14 8.41 45.74
C ASP A 502 -20.64 7.37 44.72
N ALA A 503 -21.44 7.03 43.72
CA ALA A 503 -21.06 6.10 42.65
C ALA A 503 -19.90 6.65 41.78
N ILE A 504 -19.94 7.94 41.44
CA ILE A 504 -18.87 8.62 40.70
C ILE A 504 -17.60 8.73 41.55
N PHE A 505 -17.73 9.06 42.84
CA PHE A 505 -16.62 9.07 43.78
C PHE A 505 -15.94 7.70 43.84
N ALA A 506 -16.73 6.64 44.01
CA ALA A 506 -16.24 5.26 44.03
C ALA A 506 -15.54 4.88 42.71
N LEU A 507 -16.07 5.31 41.55
CA LEU A 507 -15.39 5.14 40.26
C LEU A 507 -14.00 5.77 40.31
N VAL A 508 -13.88 7.05 40.67
CA VAL A 508 -12.59 7.76 40.64
C VAL A 508 -11.59 7.19 41.66
N GLU A 509 -12.05 6.77 42.84
CA GLU A 509 -11.20 6.05 43.79
C GLU A 509 -10.70 4.72 43.22
N GLU A 510 -11.59 3.92 42.62
CA GLU A 510 -11.22 2.64 42.02
C GLU A 510 -10.24 2.84 40.84
N LEU A 511 -10.40 3.89 40.04
CA LEU A 511 -9.43 4.26 38.99
C LEU A 511 -8.05 4.52 39.59
N LYS A 512 -7.98 5.31 40.66
CA LYS A 512 -6.72 5.60 41.36
C LYS A 512 -6.09 4.32 41.90
N ASP A 513 -6.89 3.46 42.52
CA ASP A 513 -6.38 2.23 43.11
C ASP A 513 -5.84 1.28 42.03
N ARG A 514 -6.57 1.10 40.92
CA ARG A 514 -6.15 0.23 39.82
C ARG A 514 -4.96 0.74 39.02
N LEU A 515 -4.97 2.02 38.65
CA LEU A 515 -3.98 2.58 37.71
C LEU A 515 -2.69 3.05 38.39
N ALA A 516 -2.72 3.27 39.70
CA ALA A 516 -1.60 3.89 40.42
C ALA A 516 -1.17 3.18 41.73
N ARG A 517 -2.00 2.31 42.32
CA ARG A 517 -1.68 1.65 43.61
C ARG A 517 -1.66 0.12 43.56
N ALA A 518 -2.27 -0.49 42.56
CA ALA A 518 -2.30 -1.93 42.40
C ALA A 518 -0.88 -2.51 42.35
N SER A 519 -0.69 -3.68 42.97
CA SER A 519 0.61 -4.33 43.05
C SER A 519 1.08 -4.75 41.65
N GLY A 520 2.25 -4.26 41.21
CA GLY A 520 2.80 -4.58 39.89
C GLY A 520 2.30 -3.69 38.75
N ILE A 521 1.37 -2.75 38.99
CA ILE A 521 0.89 -1.84 37.93
C ILE A 521 2.00 -0.96 37.37
N GLU A 522 2.96 -0.57 38.22
CA GLU A 522 4.11 0.23 37.81
C GLU A 522 5.04 -0.54 36.86
N ASP A 523 5.19 -1.85 37.06
CA ASP A 523 5.98 -2.70 36.17
C ASP A 523 5.30 -2.88 34.82
N GLU A 524 3.97 -2.99 34.78
CA GLU A 524 3.19 -3.04 33.54
C GLU A 524 3.28 -1.70 32.79
N TRP A 525 3.08 -0.57 33.47
CA TRP A 525 3.26 0.77 32.87
C TRP A 525 4.66 0.94 32.29
N ARG A 526 5.69 0.52 33.03
CA ARG A 526 7.08 0.62 32.57
C ARG A 526 7.32 -0.22 31.32
N GLN A 527 6.78 -1.43 31.26
CA GLN A 527 6.99 -2.29 30.09
C GLN A 527 6.16 -1.85 28.90
N PHE A 528 4.97 -1.30 29.12
CA PHE A 528 4.09 -0.76 28.09
C PHE A 528 4.66 0.52 27.46
N LEU A 529 5.14 1.47 28.28
CA LEU A 529 5.64 2.75 27.79
C LEU A 529 7.03 2.66 27.15
N TYR A 530 7.83 1.65 27.51
CA TYR A 530 9.19 1.51 26.97
C TYR A 530 9.24 1.44 25.43
N PRO A 531 8.50 0.55 24.74
CA PRO A 531 8.49 0.54 23.28
C PRO A 531 7.89 1.83 22.68
N LEU A 532 6.98 2.50 23.39
CA LEU A 532 6.29 3.70 22.95
C LEU A 532 7.02 5.01 23.30
N ARG A 533 8.16 4.96 23.99
CA ARG A 533 8.89 6.12 24.51
C ARG A 533 9.20 7.20 23.46
N GLY A 534 9.40 6.80 22.20
CA GLY A 534 9.61 7.72 21.07
C GLY A 534 8.40 8.57 20.70
N GLN A 535 7.20 8.06 20.96
CA GLN A 535 5.94 8.76 20.74
C GLN A 535 5.56 9.58 21.99
N VAL A 536 5.75 8.99 23.17
CA VAL A 536 5.38 9.58 24.48
C VAL A 536 6.34 10.69 24.92
N TRP A 537 7.62 10.63 24.55
CA TRP A 537 8.60 11.69 24.82
C TRP A 537 9.42 11.98 23.57
N ALA A 538 8.73 12.45 22.52
CA ALA A 538 9.31 12.73 21.21
C ALA A 538 10.53 13.66 21.27
N ASP A 539 10.54 14.66 22.16
CA ASP A 539 11.66 15.58 22.32
C ASP A 539 12.97 14.90 22.74
N LYS A 540 12.88 13.73 23.39
CA LYS A 540 14.02 12.98 23.93
C LYS A 540 14.34 11.73 23.12
N PHE A 541 13.30 11.00 22.72
CA PHE A 541 13.46 9.70 22.04
C PHE A 541 12.97 9.68 20.59
N GLY A 542 12.38 10.76 20.08
CA GLY A 542 11.79 10.79 18.74
C GLY A 542 12.80 10.50 17.63
N ALA A 543 13.96 11.15 17.65
CA ALA A 543 15.04 10.89 16.69
C ALA A 543 15.57 9.45 16.76
N ILE A 544 15.67 8.89 17.98
CA ILE A 544 16.10 7.50 18.20
C ILE A 544 15.04 6.53 17.65
N ALA A 545 13.76 6.81 17.86
CA ALA A 545 12.67 5.98 17.35
C ALA A 545 12.58 6.01 15.81
N GLN A 546 12.81 7.16 15.20
CA GLN A 546 12.90 7.29 13.73
C GLN A 546 14.09 6.50 13.17
N ASP A 547 15.26 6.57 13.81
CA ASP A 547 16.44 5.79 13.41
C ASP A 547 16.18 4.27 13.54
N ILE A 548 15.53 3.83 14.63
CA ILE A 548 15.12 2.42 14.80
C ILE A 548 14.16 2.00 13.69
N ALA A 549 13.12 2.79 13.41
CA ALA A 549 12.14 2.47 12.36
C ALA A 549 12.79 2.38 10.98
N LEU A 550 13.69 3.31 10.65
CA LEU A 550 14.45 3.30 9.40
C LEU A 550 15.33 2.05 9.31
N ARG A 551 16.05 1.69 10.38
CA ARG A 551 16.87 0.46 10.42
C ARG A 551 16.03 -0.79 10.20
N THR A 552 14.86 -0.90 10.84
CA THR A 552 13.95 -2.03 10.65
C THR A 552 13.43 -2.10 9.21
N GLN A 553 13.08 -0.96 8.61
CA GLN A 553 12.67 -0.91 7.21
C GLN A 553 13.78 -1.42 6.27
N TRP A 554 15.02 -0.98 6.48
CA TRP A 554 16.17 -1.45 5.71
C TRP A 554 16.46 -2.94 5.91
N GLN A 555 16.32 -3.45 7.14
CA GLN A 555 16.45 -4.88 7.41
C GLN A 555 15.44 -5.71 6.63
N ASN A 556 14.16 -5.30 6.65
CA ASN A 556 13.11 -5.99 5.90
C ASN A 556 13.37 -5.97 4.38
N ALA A 557 13.81 -4.84 3.83
CA ALA A 557 14.15 -4.71 2.42
C ALA A 557 15.33 -5.62 2.02
N ILE A 558 16.35 -5.74 2.87
CA ILE A 558 17.49 -6.64 2.64
C ILE A 558 17.04 -8.11 2.68
N ASP A 559 16.22 -8.49 3.67
CA ASP A 559 15.70 -9.86 3.79
C ASP A 559 14.84 -10.24 2.57
N GLU A 560 14.00 -9.33 2.09
CA GLU A 560 13.19 -9.51 0.88
C GLU A 560 14.05 -9.65 -0.39
N ALA A 561 15.09 -8.82 -0.54
CA ALA A 561 16.01 -8.90 -1.67
C ALA A 561 16.76 -10.24 -1.71
N ILE A 562 17.27 -10.71 -0.57
CA ILE A 562 17.95 -12.01 -0.45
C ILE A 562 16.99 -13.15 -0.74
N LYS A 563 15.76 -13.10 -0.21
CA LYS A 563 14.73 -14.11 -0.47
C LYS A 563 14.39 -14.19 -1.96
N THR A 564 14.18 -13.04 -2.60
CA THR A 564 13.86 -12.96 -4.03
C THR A 564 15.01 -13.52 -4.87
N ALA A 565 16.25 -13.15 -4.56
CA ALA A 565 17.42 -13.66 -5.28
C ALA A 565 17.55 -15.19 -5.18
N LYS A 566 17.26 -15.78 -4.01
CA LYS A 566 17.25 -17.24 -3.82
C LYS A 566 16.16 -17.91 -4.65
N GLN A 567 14.95 -17.34 -4.69
CA GLN A 567 13.86 -17.87 -5.50
C GLN A 567 14.24 -17.92 -6.98
N VAL A 568 14.80 -16.82 -7.52
CA VAL A 568 15.23 -16.79 -8.92
C VAL A 568 16.31 -17.85 -9.18
N HIS A 569 17.24 -18.07 -8.26
CA HIS A 569 18.23 -19.13 -8.43
C HIS A 569 17.61 -20.54 -8.45
N GLU A 570 16.64 -20.82 -7.58
CA GLU A 570 15.91 -22.09 -7.56
C GLU A 570 15.13 -22.31 -8.87
N ASP A 571 14.43 -21.28 -9.35
CA ASP A 571 13.65 -21.34 -10.59
C ASP A 571 14.54 -21.64 -11.80
N PHE A 572 15.69 -20.94 -11.91
CA PHE A 572 16.67 -21.19 -12.99
C PHE A 572 17.32 -22.57 -12.88
N SER A 573 17.59 -23.05 -11.66
CA SER A 573 18.18 -24.38 -11.45
C SER A 573 17.21 -25.51 -11.80
N GLY A 574 15.90 -25.28 -11.67
CA GLY A 574 14.86 -26.24 -12.07
C GLY A 574 14.63 -26.33 -13.59
N MET A 575 15.10 -25.35 -14.36
CA MET A 575 14.97 -25.30 -15.82
C MET A 575 16.09 -26.04 -16.57
N VAL A 576 17.22 -26.31 -15.91
CA VAL A 576 18.41 -26.98 -16.48
C VAL A 576 18.32 -28.48 -16.27
#